data_AF-A0A957Z9Q0-F1
#
_entry.id   AF-A0A957Z9Q0-F1
#
_cell.length_a   1.000
_cell.length_b   1.000
_cell.length_c   1.000
_cell.angle_alpha   90.00
_cell.angle_beta   90.00
_cell.angle_gamma   90.00
#
_symmetry.space_group_name_H-M   'P 1'
#
loop_
_entity.id
_entity.type
_entity.pdbx_description
1 polymer ?
#
loop_
_entity_poly.entity_id
_entity_poly.type
_entity_poly.pdbx_seq_one_letter_code
_entity_poly.pdbx_strand_id
1 'polypeptide(L)'
;MLETTTSTIFIPGSNLKGNVTGANWLFLLPKLRMRHVICVGMPLPSTLLSLANFCRHVTIVCTDETQEEQMDLAVDEADLRNVEVLLARPASSTMLPDQPADLLLINGRNTAGWLNQHSGLRAELLRLLTADGLVYHEYVGNANPFDGEALSGREMCQFWLTPLSGEMHTAVPQGDRATTAYFRQKQLYSPSVNKQLIKRVGAALGKVAKRQSTPPAAHLAPIHNAPAPTAKRAASGPKRQLRKMARQMVNAFLDTV
;
A
#
# COMPACT_ATOMS: atom_id res chain seq x y z
N MET A 1 -35.24 6.82 19.59
CA MET A 1 -34.88 6.20 18.29
C MET A 1 -33.80 5.11 18.49
N LEU A 2 -34.00 4.24 19.48
CA LEU A 2 -33.10 3.13 19.86
C LEU A 2 -33.86 1.80 20.08
N GLU A 3 -35.17 1.77 19.76
CA GLU A 3 -36.02 0.58 19.96
C GLU A 3 -36.10 -0.31 18.70
N THR A 4 -35.48 0.09 17.60
CA THR A 4 -35.57 -0.60 16.30
C THR A 4 -34.39 -1.53 16.02
N THR A 5 -33.60 -1.88 17.03
CA THR A 5 -32.35 -2.67 16.88
C THR A 5 -32.33 -3.97 17.70
N THR A 6 -33.49 -4.42 18.19
CA THR A 6 -33.60 -5.63 19.04
C THR A 6 -34.17 -6.87 18.34
N SER A 7 -34.60 -6.75 17.08
CA SER A 7 -35.18 -7.88 16.32
C SER A 7 -34.39 -8.23 15.04
N THR A 8 -33.09 -7.95 15.01
CA THR A 8 -32.23 -8.47 13.94
C THR A 8 -31.56 -9.73 14.46
N ILE A 9 -31.95 -10.88 13.92
CA ILE A 9 -31.26 -12.14 14.16
C ILE A 9 -29.83 -11.95 13.65
N PHE A 10 -28.87 -11.83 14.57
CA PHE A 10 -27.46 -11.74 14.23
C PHE A 10 -27.01 -13.13 13.78
N ILE A 11 -27.00 -13.37 12.47
CA ILE A 11 -26.43 -14.59 11.89
C ILE A 11 -24.93 -14.32 11.75
N PRO A 12 -24.06 -15.01 12.50
CA PRO A 12 -22.62 -14.89 12.30
C PRO A 12 -22.29 -15.18 10.84
N GLY A 13 -21.77 -14.20 10.11
CA GLY A 13 -21.47 -14.29 8.68
C GLY A 13 -22.47 -13.64 7.71
N SER A 14 -23.62 -13.09 8.17
CA SER A 14 -24.54 -12.36 7.27
C SER A 14 -24.14 -10.91 6.98
N ASN A 15 -23.11 -10.38 7.66
CA ASN A 15 -22.53 -9.06 7.37
C ASN A 15 -21.61 -9.06 6.13
N LEU A 16 -21.48 -10.17 5.41
CA LEU A 16 -20.65 -10.28 4.22
C LEU A 16 -21.52 -10.38 2.97
N LYS A 17 -21.86 -9.23 2.38
CA LYS A 17 -22.06 -9.04 0.93
C LYS A 17 -22.26 -7.57 0.49
N GLY A 18 -21.84 -6.59 1.29
CA GLY A 18 -21.44 -5.29 0.73
C GLY A 18 -19.95 -5.36 0.42
N ASN A 19 -19.48 -4.70 -0.64
CA ASN A 19 -18.06 -4.44 -0.89
C ASN A 19 -17.48 -3.56 0.25
N VAL A 20 -17.37 -4.07 1.47
CA VAL A 20 -16.61 -3.42 2.54
C VAL A 20 -15.15 -3.82 2.34
N THR A 21 -14.61 -3.43 1.18
CA THR A 21 -13.26 -3.80 0.73
C THR A 21 -12.30 -2.72 1.17
N GLY A 22 -11.73 -2.89 2.37
CA GLY A 22 -10.48 -2.27 2.83
C GLY A 22 -10.58 -1.30 4.00
N ALA A 23 -9.44 -1.10 4.67
CA ALA A 23 -9.22 -0.35 5.91
C ALA A 23 -9.99 -0.79 7.16
N ASN A 24 -10.29 -2.09 7.28
CA ASN A 24 -10.91 -2.64 8.49
C ASN A 24 -10.07 -2.45 9.77
N TRP A 25 -8.77 -2.19 9.64
CA TRP A 25 -7.92 -1.84 10.76
C TRP A 25 -8.33 -0.55 11.47
N LEU A 26 -9.10 0.33 10.82
CA LEU A 26 -9.67 1.52 11.47
C LEU A 26 -10.52 1.16 12.70
N PHE A 27 -11.12 -0.03 12.72
CA PHE A 27 -11.87 -0.52 13.89
C PHE A 27 -10.99 -0.92 15.09
N LEU A 28 -9.67 -1.01 14.90
CA LEU A 28 -8.72 -1.14 16.02
C LEU A 28 -8.42 0.19 16.69
N LEU A 29 -8.75 1.31 16.05
CA LEU A 29 -8.48 2.62 16.61
C LEU A 29 -9.48 2.91 17.74
N PRO A 30 -9.03 3.52 18.85
CA PRO A 30 -9.89 3.91 19.96
C PRO A 30 -10.93 4.97 19.57
N LYS A 31 -10.72 5.69 18.46
CA LYS A 31 -11.62 6.71 17.91
C LYS A 31 -11.68 6.56 16.39
N LEU A 32 -12.89 6.52 15.83
CA LEU A 32 -13.10 6.42 14.38
C LEU A 32 -13.08 7.77 13.65
N ARG A 33 -13.49 8.85 14.32
CA ARG A 33 -13.49 10.20 13.74
C ARG A 33 -12.19 10.90 14.08
N MET A 34 -11.39 11.15 13.06
CA MET A 34 -10.11 11.84 13.17
C MET A 34 -10.19 13.19 12.47
N ARG A 35 -9.49 14.19 12.99
CA ARG A 35 -9.40 15.52 12.39
C ARG A 35 -8.38 15.51 11.27
N HIS A 36 -7.21 14.96 11.55
CA HIS A 36 -6.10 14.97 10.61
C HIS A 36 -5.32 13.65 10.70
N VAL A 37 -5.08 13.04 9.54
CA VAL A 37 -4.28 11.83 9.39
C VAL A 37 -3.13 12.10 8.46
N ILE A 38 -1.92 11.72 8.86
CA ILE A 38 -0.74 11.77 8.01
C ILE A 38 -0.39 10.35 7.58
N CYS A 39 -0.37 10.11 6.27
CA CYS A 39 0.04 8.86 5.66
C CYS A 39 1.46 9.01 5.10
N VAL A 40 2.41 8.16 5.48
CA VAL A 40 3.74 8.11 4.86
C VAL A 40 3.76 6.92 3.90
N GLY A 41 4.18 7.16 2.67
CA GLY A 41 4.10 6.20 1.56
C GLY A 41 2.71 6.13 0.92
N MET A 42 2.48 5.13 0.08
CA MET A 42 1.23 5.00 -0.68
C MET A 42 0.21 4.11 0.05
N PRO A 43 -0.89 4.67 0.60
CA PRO A 43 -2.02 3.86 1.05
C PRO A 43 -2.65 3.11 -0.12
N LEU A 44 -3.20 1.91 0.15
CA LEU A 44 -4.07 1.27 -0.82
C LEU A 44 -5.28 2.17 -1.14
N PRO A 45 -5.84 2.09 -2.36
CA PRO A 45 -7.00 2.92 -2.74
C PRO A 45 -8.17 2.82 -1.77
N SER A 46 -8.46 1.61 -1.27
CA SER A 46 -9.51 1.39 -0.27
C SER A 46 -9.22 2.05 1.08
N THR A 47 -7.95 2.06 1.48
CA THR A 47 -7.52 2.76 2.70
C THR A 47 -7.62 4.26 2.54
N LEU A 48 -7.20 4.78 1.39
CA LEU A 48 -7.36 6.19 1.07
C LEU A 48 -8.82 6.63 1.11
N LEU A 49 -9.69 5.92 0.40
CA LEU A 49 -11.13 6.21 0.37
C LEU A 49 -11.75 6.17 1.77
N SER A 50 -11.36 5.19 2.59
CA SER A 50 -11.86 5.09 3.97
C SER A 50 -11.38 6.26 4.81
N LEU A 51 -10.10 6.60 4.76
CA LEU A 51 -9.56 7.75 5.48
C LEU A 51 -10.21 9.06 5.05
N ALA A 52 -10.36 9.29 3.75
CA ALA A 52 -11.03 10.49 3.24
C ALA A 52 -12.49 10.60 3.73
N ASN A 53 -13.18 9.48 3.93
CA ASN A 53 -14.55 9.47 4.45
C ASN A 53 -14.64 9.66 5.98
N PHE A 54 -13.67 9.16 6.75
CA PHE A 54 -13.69 9.21 8.22
C PHE A 54 -12.91 10.38 8.83
N CYS A 55 -12.11 11.08 8.02
CA CYS A 55 -11.22 12.14 8.47
C CYS A 55 -11.59 13.49 7.88
N ARG A 56 -11.38 14.57 8.64
CA ARG A 56 -11.58 15.93 8.10
C ARG A 56 -10.49 16.32 7.10
N HIS A 57 -9.27 15.83 7.30
CA HIS A 57 -8.13 16.09 6.43
C HIS A 57 -7.16 14.90 6.42
N VAL A 58 -6.57 14.62 5.27
CA VAL A 58 -5.56 13.58 5.08
C VAL A 58 -4.36 14.18 4.34
N THR A 59 -3.17 14.08 4.90
CA THR A 59 -1.92 14.44 4.21
C THR A 59 -1.17 13.16 3.84
N ILE A 60 -0.79 13.00 2.58
CA ILE A 60 0.02 11.89 2.08
C ILE A 60 1.43 12.40 1.83
N VAL A 61 2.40 11.82 2.52
CA VAL A 61 3.82 12.10 2.38
C VAL A 61 4.45 11.01 1.52
N CYS A 62 4.63 11.30 0.24
CA CYS A 62 5.24 10.44 -0.75
C CYS A 62 6.77 10.42 -0.59
N THR A 63 7.38 9.24 -0.78
CA THR A 63 8.85 9.09 -0.61
C THR A 63 9.63 9.41 -1.88
N ASP A 64 8.96 9.51 -3.02
CA ASP A 64 9.53 9.80 -4.33
C ASP A 64 8.47 10.39 -5.28
N GLU A 65 8.92 11.01 -6.39
CA GLU A 65 8.06 11.66 -7.40
C GLU A 65 7.08 10.69 -8.07
N THR A 66 7.46 9.42 -8.22
CA THR A 66 6.57 8.41 -8.83
C THR A 66 5.37 8.12 -7.93
N GLN A 67 5.58 8.09 -6.60
CA GLN A 67 4.47 7.96 -5.65
C GLN A 67 3.58 9.20 -5.65
N GLU A 68 4.15 10.41 -5.71
CA GLU A 68 3.40 11.66 -5.81
C GLU A 68 2.47 11.66 -7.02
N GLU A 69 3.01 11.41 -8.23
CA GLU A 69 2.22 11.34 -9.46
C GLU A 69 1.09 10.28 -9.39
N GLN A 70 1.37 9.11 -8.81
CA GLN A 70 0.38 8.04 -8.66
C GLN A 70 -0.72 8.43 -7.67
N MET A 71 -0.37 9.11 -6.58
CA MET A 71 -1.31 9.54 -5.57
C MET A 71 -2.18 10.70 -6.05
N ASP A 72 -1.61 11.67 -6.78
CA ASP A 72 -2.37 12.75 -7.39
C ASP A 72 -3.43 12.20 -8.34
N LEU A 73 -3.04 11.28 -9.23
CA LEU A 73 -3.99 10.60 -10.11
C LEU A 73 -5.09 9.87 -9.34
N ALA A 74 -4.74 9.13 -8.28
CA ALA A 74 -5.72 8.40 -7.48
C ALA A 74 -6.67 9.33 -6.70
N VAL A 75 -6.19 10.48 -6.23
CA VAL A 75 -6.98 11.51 -5.55
C VAL A 75 -7.94 12.19 -6.53
N ASP A 76 -7.46 12.54 -7.72
CA ASP A 76 -8.26 13.15 -8.78
C ASP A 76 -9.35 12.19 -9.30
N GLU A 77 -8.99 10.93 -9.58
CA GLU A 77 -9.93 9.91 -10.06
C GLU A 77 -11.07 9.65 -9.05
N ALA A 78 -10.81 9.85 -7.75
CA ALA A 78 -11.78 9.64 -6.69
C ALA A 78 -12.47 10.93 -6.18
N ASP A 79 -12.20 12.11 -6.76
CA ASP A 79 -12.69 13.43 -6.32
C ASP A 79 -12.51 13.67 -4.81
N LEU A 80 -11.32 13.36 -4.28
CA LEU A 80 -11.04 13.46 -2.85
C LEU A 80 -10.54 14.85 -2.45
N ARG A 81 -11.46 15.70 -2.01
CA ARG A 81 -11.19 17.13 -1.75
C ARG A 81 -10.48 17.45 -0.44
N ASN A 82 -10.44 16.49 0.48
CA ASN A 82 -9.82 16.64 1.79
C ASN A 82 -8.45 15.96 1.89
N VAL A 83 -7.89 15.52 0.76
CA VAL A 83 -6.59 14.87 0.68
C VAL A 83 -5.58 15.83 0.06
N GLU A 84 -4.42 15.94 0.69
CA GLU A 84 -3.25 16.68 0.18
C GLU A 84 -2.09 15.70 -0.02
N VAL A 85 -1.41 15.79 -1.17
CA VAL A 85 -0.23 14.97 -1.49
C VAL A 85 1.01 15.85 -1.42
N LEU A 86 2.04 15.38 -0.72
CA LEU A 86 3.30 16.08 -0.50
C LEU A 86 4.47 15.15 -0.82
N LEU A 87 5.41 15.61 -1.64
CA LEU A 87 6.70 14.93 -1.81
C LEU A 87 7.67 15.28 -0.68
N ALA A 88 8.17 14.26 0.02
CA ALA A 88 9.23 14.44 1.00
C ALA A 88 10.58 14.75 0.30
N ARG A 89 11.12 15.93 0.57
CA ARG A 89 12.41 16.36 0.00
C ARG A 89 13.53 16.19 1.02
N PRO A 90 14.65 15.50 0.69
CA PRO A 90 15.74 15.26 1.64
C PRO A 90 16.52 16.51 2.06
N ALA A 91 16.57 17.53 1.19
CA ALA A 91 17.50 18.67 1.32
C ALA A 91 16.85 19.96 1.83
N SER A 92 15.53 19.99 1.97
CA SER A 92 14.80 21.09 2.60
C SER A 92 14.02 20.45 3.74
N SER A 93 13.98 21.08 4.91
CA SER A 93 12.98 20.75 5.91
C SER A 93 11.64 20.85 5.20
N THR A 94 11.09 19.71 4.78
CA THR A 94 9.75 19.67 4.22
C THR A 94 8.89 20.01 5.42
N MET A 95 8.61 21.30 5.57
CA MET A 95 7.82 21.81 6.66
C MET A 95 6.42 21.33 6.36
N LEU A 96 6.05 20.24 7.02
CA LEU A 96 4.68 19.80 7.05
C LEU A 96 3.85 20.94 7.66
N PRO A 97 2.62 21.16 7.20
CA PRO A 97 1.73 22.13 7.81
C PRO A 97 1.69 21.92 9.33
N ASP A 98 1.70 23.01 10.10
CA ASP A 98 1.65 22.96 11.58
C ASP A 98 0.23 22.61 12.07
N GLN A 99 -0.28 21.48 11.57
CA GLN A 99 -1.59 20.94 11.87
C GLN A 99 -1.43 19.66 12.69
N PRO A 100 -1.95 19.64 13.93
CA PRO A 100 -1.82 18.46 14.78
C PRO A 100 -2.54 17.26 14.15
N ALA A 101 -1.88 16.09 14.19
CA ALA A 101 -2.38 14.84 13.63
C ALA A 101 -2.86 13.89 14.73
N ASP A 102 -4.00 13.26 14.49
CA ASP A 102 -4.55 12.23 15.39
C ASP A 102 -4.00 10.83 15.07
N LEU A 103 -3.52 10.63 13.84
CA LEU A 103 -2.97 9.37 13.36
C LEU A 103 -1.83 9.59 12.37
N LEU A 104 -0.73 8.87 12.59
CA LEU A 104 0.34 8.66 11.64
C LEU A 104 0.27 7.22 11.11
N LEU A 105 -0.01 7.09 9.82
CA LEU A 105 -0.08 5.82 9.11
C LEU A 105 1.19 5.60 8.29
N ILE A 106 1.95 4.55 8.57
CA ILE A 106 3.13 4.18 7.77
C ILE A 106 2.78 3.01 6.88
N ASN A 107 2.62 3.30 5.59
CA ASN A 107 2.26 2.33 4.57
C ASN A 107 3.44 2.00 3.66
N GLY A 108 3.58 0.72 3.34
CA GLY A 108 4.63 0.21 2.46
C GLY A 108 5.78 -0.43 3.23
N ARG A 109 6.31 -1.52 2.68
CA ARG A 109 7.36 -2.34 3.32
C ARG A 109 8.65 -1.57 3.59
N ASN A 110 9.03 -0.72 2.65
CA ASN A 110 10.30 0.00 2.71
C ASN A 110 10.18 1.37 3.37
N THR A 111 8.96 1.85 3.62
CA THR A 111 8.69 3.18 4.16
C THR A 111 9.20 3.34 5.57
N ALA A 112 9.07 2.29 6.39
CA ALA A 112 9.66 2.23 7.73
C ALA A 112 11.19 2.43 7.70
N GLY A 113 11.87 1.68 6.84
CA GLY A 113 13.32 1.77 6.67
C GLY A 113 13.76 3.12 6.10
N TRP A 114 13.01 3.64 5.13
CA TRP A 114 13.24 4.97 4.55
C TRP A 114 13.05 6.07 5.60
N LEU A 115 12.01 6.02 6.43
CA LEU A 115 11.76 7.02 7.47
C LEU A 115 12.87 7.02 8.53
N ASN A 116 13.44 5.85 8.84
CA ASN A 116 14.60 5.74 9.73
C ASN A 116 15.88 6.37 9.18
N GLN A 117 16.01 6.48 7.85
CA GLN A 117 17.11 7.21 7.21
C GLN A 117 16.86 8.72 7.19
N HIS A 118 15.63 9.18 7.43
CA HIS A 118 15.21 10.58 7.40
C HIS A 118 14.78 11.06 8.79
N SER A 119 15.71 11.06 9.74
CA SER A 119 15.44 11.37 11.16
C SER A 119 14.79 12.73 11.39
N GLY A 120 15.09 13.75 10.57
CA GLY A 120 14.46 15.07 10.63
C GLY A 120 12.97 15.04 10.31
N LEU A 121 12.58 14.34 9.24
CA LEU A 121 11.16 14.14 8.89
C LEU A 121 10.45 13.30 9.96
N ARG A 122 11.12 12.26 10.48
CA ARG A 122 10.58 11.44 11.57
C ARG A 122 10.28 12.28 12.81
N ALA A 123 11.22 13.15 13.21
CA ALA A 123 11.02 14.06 14.33
C ALA A 123 9.86 15.03 14.10
N GLU A 124 9.74 15.57 12.88
CA GLU A 124 8.65 16.46 12.51
C GLU A 124 7.27 15.78 12.55
N LEU A 125 7.15 14.58 11.98
CA LEU A 125 5.92 13.78 12.03
C LEU A 125 5.50 13.48 13.49
N LEU A 126 6.46 13.15 14.34
CA LEU A 126 6.20 12.90 15.76
C LEU A 126 5.85 14.18 16.54
N ARG A 127 6.41 15.33 16.15
CA ARG A 127 6.06 16.65 16.71
C ARG A 127 4.61 17.02 16.40
N LEU A 128 4.14 16.69 15.20
CA LEU A 128 2.76 16.96 14.78
C LEU A 128 1.74 16.05 15.44
N LEU A 129 2.15 14.88 15.96
CA LEU A 129 1.24 13.98 16.64
C LEU A 129 0.67 14.63 17.91
N THR A 130 -0.64 14.55 18.08
CA THR A 130 -1.27 14.97 19.34
C THR A 130 -0.79 14.09 20.51
N ALA A 131 -1.04 14.54 21.75
CA ALA A 131 -0.75 13.75 22.94
C ALA A 131 -1.40 12.35 22.88
N ASP A 132 -2.67 12.30 22.48
CA ASP A 132 -3.43 11.05 22.28
C ASP A 132 -3.26 10.45 20.87
N GLY A 133 -2.36 11.02 20.05
CA GLY A 133 -2.17 10.61 18.67
C GLY A 133 -1.64 9.19 18.56
N LEU A 134 -1.99 8.54 17.46
CA LEU A 134 -1.67 7.14 17.23
C LEU A 134 -0.66 6.99 16.11
N VAL A 135 0.11 5.91 16.17
CA VAL A 135 0.98 5.49 15.09
C VAL A 135 0.54 4.09 14.68
N TYR A 136 0.14 3.93 13.42
CA TYR A 136 -0.24 2.64 12.86
C TYR A 136 0.76 2.22 11.78
N HIS A 137 1.24 0.98 11.89
CA HIS A 137 2.16 0.40 10.94
C HIS A 137 1.92 -1.10 10.80
N GLU A 138 1.74 -1.55 9.57
CA GLU A 138 1.69 -2.97 9.24
C GLU A 138 3.06 -3.44 8.76
N TYR A 139 3.55 -4.52 9.35
CA TYR A 139 4.83 -5.11 8.99
C TYR A 139 4.77 -6.63 8.97
N VAL A 140 5.73 -7.21 8.24
CA VAL A 140 6.00 -8.65 8.25
C VAL A 140 7.30 -8.88 9.01
N GLY A 141 7.31 -9.85 9.93
CA GLY A 141 8.49 -10.21 10.71
C GLY A 141 8.66 -9.33 11.95
N ASN A 142 9.90 -8.98 12.28
CA ASN A 142 10.24 -8.22 13.50
C ASN A 142 10.61 -6.75 13.20
N ALA A 143 10.14 -6.17 12.10
CA ALA A 143 10.50 -4.80 11.72
C ALA A 143 9.60 -3.79 12.45
N ASN A 144 10.09 -3.19 13.53
CA ASN A 144 9.45 -2.02 14.13
C ASN A 144 10.19 -0.74 13.65
N PRO A 145 9.54 0.14 12.86
CA PRO A 145 10.17 1.40 12.42
C PRO A 145 10.62 2.29 13.56
N PHE A 146 10.07 2.12 14.75
CA PHE A 146 10.32 2.99 15.89
C PHE A 146 11.06 2.30 17.04
N ASP A 147 11.87 1.29 16.75
CA ASP A 147 12.79 0.77 17.76
C ASP A 147 13.72 1.92 18.25
N GLY A 148 13.48 2.39 19.48
CA GLY A 148 14.21 3.50 20.11
C GLY A 148 13.34 4.42 20.98
N GLU A 149 13.95 5.45 21.57
CA GLU A 149 13.29 6.40 22.50
C GLU A 149 12.22 7.31 21.85
N ALA A 150 12.05 7.27 20.53
CA ALA A 150 11.21 8.21 19.78
C ALA A 150 9.71 8.09 20.11
N LEU A 151 9.27 6.94 20.63
CA LEU A 151 7.90 6.72 21.13
C LEU A 151 7.85 6.53 22.66
N SER A 152 8.92 6.89 23.39
CA SER A 152 8.97 6.76 24.84
C SER A 152 7.76 7.40 25.51
N GLY A 153 7.06 6.62 26.36
CA GLY A 153 5.86 7.06 27.07
C GLY A 153 4.54 6.81 26.34
N ARG A 154 4.55 6.29 25.11
CA ARG A 154 3.34 5.83 24.41
C ARG A 154 3.16 4.32 24.60
N GLU A 155 1.91 3.88 24.79
CA GLU A 155 1.58 2.46 24.87
C GLU A 155 1.67 1.81 23.48
N MET A 156 2.28 0.62 23.40
CA MET A 156 2.44 -0.12 22.16
C MET A 156 1.56 -1.37 22.19
N CYS A 157 0.59 -1.44 21.28
CA CYS A 157 -0.26 -2.61 21.08
C CYS A 157 0.13 -3.32 19.79
N GLN A 158 0.58 -4.57 19.88
CA GLN A 158 0.93 -5.39 18.72
C GLN A 158 -0.13 -6.45 18.47
N PHE A 159 -0.51 -6.62 17.20
CA PHE A 159 -1.52 -7.57 16.76
C PHE A 159 -0.98 -8.48 15.65
N TRP A 160 -1.36 -9.75 15.70
CA TRP A 160 -1.28 -10.66 14.58
C TRP A 160 -2.48 -10.41 13.65
N LEU A 161 -2.19 -9.97 12.41
CA LEU A 161 -3.18 -9.57 11.42
C LEU A 161 -3.30 -10.59 10.27
N THR A 162 -4.53 -10.82 9.78
CA THR A 162 -4.75 -11.53 8.50
C THR A 162 -5.97 -10.98 7.76
N PRO A 163 -5.90 -10.72 6.43
CA PRO A 163 -4.68 -10.45 5.66
C PRO A 163 -4.03 -9.12 6.08
N LEU A 164 -2.87 -8.81 5.48
CA LEU A 164 -2.20 -7.52 5.59
C LEU A 164 -2.66 -6.56 4.49
N SER A 165 -2.07 -5.37 4.47
CA SER A 165 -2.32 -4.26 3.55
C SER A 165 -3.69 -3.64 3.75
N GLY A 166 -4.11 -3.46 4.99
CA GLY A 166 -5.33 -2.76 5.35
C GLY A 166 -6.64 -3.52 5.08
N GLU A 167 -6.61 -4.70 4.46
CA GLU A 167 -7.79 -5.57 4.29
C GLU A 167 -8.01 -6.51 5.48
N MET A 168 -7.60 -6.09 6.67
CA MET A 168 -7.60 -6.91 7.89
C MET A 168 -8.97 -7.58 8.14
N HIS A 169 -8.98 -8.91 8.25
CA HIS A 169 -10.16 -9.70 8.65
C HIS A 169 -10.05 -10.16 10.10
N THR A 170 -8.84 -10.37 10.59
CA THR A 170 -8.57 -10.80 11.96
C THR A 170 -7.47 -9.95 12.56
N ALA A 171 -7.66 -9.55 13.82
CA ALA A 171 -6.62 -8.98 14.67
C ALA A 171 -6.63 -9.73 15.99
N VAL A 172 -5.50 -10.30 16.37
CA VAL A 172 -5.34 -11.00 17.65
C VAL A 172 -4.16 -10.36 18.37
N PRO A 173 -4.28 -9.93 19.64
CA PRO A 173 -3.14 -9.43 20.39
C PRO A 173 -1.96 -10.40 20.32
N GLN A 174 -0.74 -9.91 20.07
CA GLN A 174 0.43 -10.77 19.83
C GLN A 174 0.73 -11.72 21.01
N GLY A 175 0.35 -11.35 22.24
CA GLY A 175 0.47 -12.20 23.43
C GLY A 175 -0.54 -13.36 23.50
N ASP A 176 -1.64 -13.30 22.76
CA ASP A 176 -2.70 -14.33 22.80
C ASP A 176 -2.39 -15.51 21.86
N ARG A 177 -1.52 -16.39 22.36
CA ARG A 177 -1.11 -17.60 21.65
C ARG A 177 -2.26 -18.60 21.48
N ALA A 178 -3.20 -18.66 22.41
CA ALA A 178 -4.31 -19.61 22.37
C ALA A 178 -5.26 -19.28 21.22
N THR A 179 -5.66 -18.01 21.11
CA THR A 179 -6.50 -17.54 20.00
C THR A 179 -5.76 -17.68 18.67
N THR A 180 -4.49 -17.28 18.60
CA THR A 180 -3.67 -17.46 17.39
C THR A 180 -3.61 -18.94 16.95
N ALA A 181 -3.39 -19.86 17.89
CA ALA A 181 -3.37 -21.30 17.61
C ALA A 181 -4.73 -21.81 17.13
N TYR A 182 -5.83 -21.34 17.72
CA TYR A 182 -7.19 -21.68 17.31
C TYR A 182 -7.46 -21.26 15.86
N PHE A 183 -7.16 -20.00 15.50
CA PHE A 183 -7.33 -19.49 14.13
C PHE A 183 -6.53 -20.30 13.11
N ARG A 184 -5.29 -20.67 13.45
CA ARG A 184 -4.44 -21.52 12.60
C ARG A 184 -4.99 -22.93 12.44
N GLN A 185 -5.37 -23.58 13.54
CA GLN A 185 -5.89 -24.95 13.55
C GLN A 185 -7.20 -25.05 12.75
N LYS A 186 -8.06 -24.04 12.86
CA LYS A 186 -9.37 -23.99 12.18
C LYS A 186 -9.31 -23.37 10.79
N GLN A 187 -8.13 -22.92 10.33
CA GLN A 187 -7.95 -22.23 9.05
C GLN A 187 -8.89 -21.02 8.88
N LEU A 188 -9.19 -20.33 9.98
CA LEU A 188 -10.10 -19.16 10.01
C LEU A 188 -9.40 -17.87 9.58
N TYR A 189 -8.34 -17.97 8.78
CA TYR A 189 -7.56 -16.85 8.30
C TYR A 189 -7.51 -16.85 6.78
N SER A 190 -7.53 -15.67 6.19
CA SER A 190 -7.24 -15.53 4.76
C SER A 190 -5.74 -15.40 4.58
N PRO A 191 -5.09 -16.21 3.73
CA PRO A 191 -3.67 -16.03 3.48
C PRO A 191 -3.42 -14.66 2.84
N SER A 192 -2.48 -13.88 3.40
CA SER A 192 -2.13 -12.54 2.93
C SER A 192 -1.61 -12.48 1.49
N VAL A 193 -1.32 -13.63 0.88
CA VAL A 193 -0.86 -13.73 -0.51
C VAL A 193 -1.79 -14.64 -1.30
N ASN A 194 -2.65 -14.04 -2.13
CA ASN A 194 -3.44 -14.80 -3.08
C ASN A 194 -2.56 -15.29 -4.24
N LYS A 195 -1.98 -16.49 -4.09
CA LYS A 195 -1.13 -17.15 -5.10
C LYS A 195 -1.79 -17.29 -6.47
N GLN A 196 -3.13 -17.26 -6.55
CA GLN A 196 -3.85 -17.32 -7.83
C GLN A 196 -3.80 -15.99 -8.59
N LEU A 197 -3.77 -14.85 -7.91
CA LEU A 197 -3.63 -13.53 -8.55
C LEU A 197 -2.24 -13.40 -9.18
N ILE A 198 -1.19 -13.81 -8.44
CA ILE A 198 0.19 -13.86 -8.94
C ILE A 198 0.30 -14.76 -10.17
N LYS A 199 -0.35 -15.94 -10.15
CA LYS A 199 -0.39 -16.83 -11.32
C LYS A 199 -1.10 -16.22 -12.54
N ARG A 200 -2.19 -15.46 -12.33
CA ARG A 200 -2.93 -14.81 -13.43
C ARG A 200 -2.13 -13.68 -14.07
N VAL A 201 -1.44 -12.86 -13.28
CA VAL A 201 -0.54 -11.81 -13.79
C VAL A 201 0.63 -12.43 -14.56
N GLY A 202 1.25 -13.49 -14.01
CA GLY A 202 2.30 -14.23 -14.70
C GLY A 202 1.83 -14.86 -16.02
N ALA A 203 0.62 -15.42 -16.06
CA ALA A 203 0.04 -16.00 -17.27
C ALA A 203 -0.34 -14.95 -18.32
N ALA A 204 -0.83 -13.78 -17.92
CA ALA A 204 -1.14 -12.67 -18.83
C ALA A 204 0.14 -12.10 -19.48
N LEU A 205 1.19 -11.87 -18.69
CA LEU A 205 2.50 -11.43 -19.17
C LEU A 205 3.16 -12.48 -20.09
N GLY A 206 3.03 -13.77 -19.78
CA GLY A 206 3.50 -14.86 -20.63
C GLY A 206 2.77 -14.94 -21.98
N LYS A 207 1.47 -14.63 -22.02
CA LYS A 207 0.69 -14.61 -23.28
C LYS A 207 1.02 -13.41 -24.17
N VAL A 208 1.28 -12.24 -23.60
CA VAL A 208 1.71 -11.05 -24.37
C VAL A 208 3.09 -11.27 -25.00
N ALA A 209 4.02 -11.91 -24.27
CA ALA A 209 5.34 -12.27 -24.81
C ALA A 209 5.27 -13.31 -25.94
N LYS A 210 4.29 -14.22 -25.90
CA LYS A 210 4.13 -15.31 -26.89
C LYS A 210 3.35 -14.89 -28.15
N ARG A 211 2.51 -13.85 -28.07
CA ARG A 211 1.77 -13.31 -29.23
C ARG A 211 2.63 -12.43 -30.15
N GLN A 212 3.77 -11.93 -29.69
CA GLN A 212 4.69 -11.13 -30.51
C GLN A 212 5.89 -11.90 -31.05
N SER A 213 5.94 -13.23 -30.86
CA SER A 213 7.01 -14.10 -31.35
C SER A 213 6.63 -14.93 -32.57
N THR A 214 5.52 -14.64 -33.25
CA THR A 214 5.19 -15.29 -34.54
C THR A 214 5.76 -14.44 -35.67
N PRO A 215 6.85 -14.87 -36.35
CA PRO A 215 7.32 -14.16 -37.53
C PRO A 215 6.33 -14.37 -38.69
N PRO A 216 6.10 -13.36 -39.54
CA PRO A 216 5.31 -13.56 -40.74
C PRO A 216 6.02 -14.52 -41.69
N ALA A 217 5.28 -15.48 -42.24
CA ALA A 217 5.78 -16.38 -43.27
C ALA A 217 6.21 -15.57 -44.51
N ALA A 218 7.51 -15.61 -44.82
CA ALA A 218 8.08 -14.95 -45.97
C ALA A 218 7.76 -15.73 -47.25
N HIS A 219 7.08 -15.06 -48.18
CA HIS A 219 6.94 -15.52 -49.56
C HIS A 219 8.26 -15.28 -50.31
N LEU A 220 8.73 -16.31 -51.02
CA LEU A 220 9.94 -16.33 -51.83
C LEU A 220 9.85 -15.43 -53.06
N ALA A 221 10.89 -14.61 -53.30
CA ALA A 221 11.36 -14.22 -54.63
C ALA A 221 12.86 -13.90 -54.58
N PRO A 222 13.69 -14.35 -55.55
CA PRO A 222 15.14 -14.11 -55.53
C PRO A 222 15.54 -13.02 -56.53
N ILE A 223 16.32 -12.02 -56.11
CA ILE A 223 17.18 -11.24 -57.03
C ILE A 223 18.53 -10.91 -56.36
N HIS A 224 19.57 -11.05 -57.19
CA HIS A 224 21.02 -10.95 -56.99
C HIS A 224 21.57 -9.55 -56.60
N ASN A 225 22.69 -9.61 -55.83
CA ASN A 225 23.94 -8.82 -55.89
C ASN A 225 24.14 -7.44 -55.19
N ALA A 226 24.94 -7.51 -54.09
CA ALA A 226 26.09 -6.66 -53.65
C ALA A 226 25.88 -5.19 -53.18
N PRO A 227 26.86 -4.57 -52.49
CA PRO A 227 27.65 -4.98 -51.33
C PRO A 227 27.45 -4.05 -50.09
N ALA A 228 28.06 -4.42 -48.95
CA ALA A 228 27.95 -3.76 -47.64
C ALA A 228 28.49 -2.31 -47.58
N PRO A 229 28.01 -1.52 -46.59
CA PRO A 229 28.97 -0.98 -45.63
C PRO A 229 28.54 -1.13 -44.16
N THR A 230 29.56 -1.15 -43.32
CA THR A 230 29.57 -1.25 -41.86
C THR A 230 29.03 -0.01 -41.17
N ALA A 231 28.10 -0.17 -40.21
CA ALA A 231 27.85 0.83 -39.17
C ALA A 231 27.27 0.18 -37.90
N LYS A 232 28.08 0.20 -36.83
CA LYS A 232 27.68 -0.06 -35.44
C LYS A 232 26.67 1.02 -35.00
N ARG A 233 25.47 0.61 -34.56
CA ARG A 233 24.68 1.38 -33.58
C ARG A 233 23.73 0.44 -32.85
N ALA A 234 24.02 0.21 -31.57
CA ALA A 234 23.17 -0.54 -30.66
C ALA A 234 21.90 0.28 -30.38
N ALA A 235 20.86 0.07 -31.19
CA ALA A 235 19.51 0.49 -30.84
C ALA A 235 19.03 -0.44 -29.72
N SER A 236 19.01 0.06 -28.48
CA SER A 236 18.28 -0.58 -27.40
C SER A 236 16.79 -0.59 -27.76
N GLY A 237 16.35 -1.68 -28.38
CA GLY A 237 15.01 -1.78 -28.91
C GLY A 237 13.92 -1.62 -27.84
N PRO A 238 12.68 -1.28 -28.25
CA PRO A 238 11.51 -1.11 -27.38
C PRO A 238 11.23 -2.31 -26.46
N LYS A 239 11.78 -3.49 -26.79
CA LYS A 239 11.76 -4.72 -25.99
C LYS A 239 12.41 -4.56 -24.60
N ARG A 240 13.42 -3.70 -24.43
CA ARG A 240 14.10 -3.50 -23.13
C ARG A 240 13.33 -2.54 -22.23
N GLN A 241 12.66 -1.53 -22.81
CA GLN A 241 11.78 -0.61 -22.08
C GLN A 241 10.51 -1.30 -21.59
N LEU A 242 9.84 -2.10 -22.42
CA LEU A 242 8.63 -2.84 -22.01
C LEU A 242 8.90 -3.88 -20.92
N ARG A 243 10.07 -4.55 -20.96
CA ARG A 243 10.51 -5.44 -19.87
C ARG A 243 10.85 -4.68 -18.59
N LYS A 244 11.31 -3.44 -18.69
CA LYS A 244 11.58 -2.57 -17.53
C LYS A 244 10.26 -2.11 -16.89
N MET A 245 9.28 -1.68 -17.69
CA MET A 245 7.95 -1.29 -17.19
C MET A 245 7.18 -2.47 -16.60
N ALA A 246 7.20 -3.65 -17.24
CA ALA A 246 6.55 -4.84 -16.70
C ALA A 246 7.19 -5.31 -15.38
N ARG A 247 8.52 -5.19 -15.23
CA ARG A 247 9.21 -5.43 -13.95
C ARG A 247 8.87 -4.36 -12.91
N GLN A 248 8.74 -3.09 -13.31
CA GLN A 248 8.33 -2.01 -12.41
C GLN A 248 6.89 -2.19 -11.92
N MET A 249 5.95 -2.61 -12.77
CA MET A 249 4.56 -2.91 -12.35
C MET A 249 4.47 -4.15 -11.47
N VAL A 250 5.27 -5.19 -11.73
CA VAL A 250 5.34 -6.38 -10.87
C VAL A 250 5.98 -6.04 -9.52
N ASN A 251 7.02 -5.21 -9.50
CA ASN A 251 7.61 -4.75 -8.24
C ASN A 251 6.64 -3.84 -7.49
N ALA A 252 5.99 -2.87 -8.15
CA ALA A 252 4.97 -2.03 -7.54
C ALA A 252 3.80 -2.85 -6.97
N PHE A 253 3.37 -3.91 -7.67
CA PHE A 253 2.35 -4.84 -7.20
C PHE A 253 2.83 -5.74 -6.04
N LEU A 254 4.10 -6.15 -6.04
CA LEU A 254 4.70 -6.93 -4.94
C LEU A 254 5.09 -6.05 -3.74
N ASP A 255 5.21 -4.73 -3.95
CA ASP A 255 5.40 -3.73 -2.90
C ASP A 255 4.06 -3.31 -2.27
N THR A 256 2.93 -3.52 -2.96
CA THR A 256 1.56 -3.33 -2.44
C THR A 256 0.96 -4.58 -1.77
N VAL A 257 1.55 -5.79 -1.93
CA VAL A 257 1.08 -7.08 -1.36
C VAL A 257 2.14 -7.75 -0.46
#